data_AF-A0AAU9N4E7-F1
#
_entry.id   AF-A0AAU9N4E7-F1
#
_cell.length_a   1.000
_cell.length_b   1.000
_cell.length_c   1.000
_cell.angle_alpha   90.00
_cell.angle_beta   90.00
_cell.angle_gamma   90.00
#
_symmetry.space_group_name_H-M   'P 1'
#
loop_
_entity.id
_entity.type
_entity.pdbx_description
1 polymer ?
#
loop_
_entity_poly.entity_id
_entity_poly.type
_entity_poly.pdbx_seq_one_letter_code
_entity_poly.pdbx_strand_id
1 'polypeptide(L)'
;MRMSAWFAAFADTRYSVAVPVNAVQSFRWAIDNDQWEAQVDSMKPVFEVARIDLGKEAIDKEVVEKVLNRIAPGLASEFDSPYTVPLIAPRPLLIINGEMNEGIVVTILKTQKAFEDAQCFKVIIEPGIGHEVTS
;
A
#
# COMPACT_ATOMS: atom_id res chain seq x y z
N MET A 1 -2.43 9.07 -2.60
CA MET A 1 -2.71 7.81 -1.88
C MET A 1 -3.87 7.06 -2.55
N ARG A 2 -3.62 5.93 -3.21
CA ARG A 2 -4.65 5.09 -3.87
C ARG A 2 -4.67 3.73 -3.19
N MET A 3 -5.68 3.47 -2.39
CA MET A 3 -5.83 2.25 -1.58
C MET A 3 -7.29 1.78 -1.50
N SER A 4 -8.19 2.30 -2.33
CA SER A 4 -9.61 2.14 -2.07
C SER A 4 -10.08 0.68 -2.19
N ALA A 5 -9.63 -0.05 -3.21
CA ALA A 5 -10.16 -1.37 -3.53
C ALA A 5 -9.84 -2.45 -2.48
N TRP A 6 -8.56 -2.66 -2.16
CA TRP A 6 -8.15 -3.68 -1.20
C TRP A 6 -8.63 -3.39 0.23
N PHE A 7 -8.76 -2.10 0.62
CA PHE A 7 -9.04 -1.68 1.98
C PHE A 7 -10.54 -1.77 2.23
N ALA A 8 -11.35 -1.41 1.23
CA ALA A 8 -12.78 -1.68 1.24
C ALA A 8 -13.06 -3.17 1.33
N ALA A 9 -12.34 -4.00 0.55
CA ALA A 9 -12.49 -5.44 0.60
C ALA A 9 -12.09 -6.01 1.97
N PHE A 10 -10.96 -5.56 2.54
CA PHE A 10 -10.54 -5.92 3.89
C PHE A 10 -11.58 -5.53 4.95
N ALA A 11 -12.09 -4.29 4.91
CA ALA A 11 -12.98 -3.73 5.92
C ALA A 11 -14.42 -4.23 5.83
N ASP A 12 -14.87 -4.68 4.66
CA ASP A 12 -16.25 -5.08 4.42
C ASP A 12 -16.33 -6.42 3.66
N THR A 13 -16.92 -7.41 4.32
CA THR A 13 -17.05 -8.77 3.81
C THR A 13 -18.11 -8.90 2.70
N ARG A 14 -18.92 -7.86 2.46
CA ARG A 14 -19.92 -7.85 1.38
C ARG A 14 -19.29 -7.76 0.00
N TYR A 15 -18.06 -7.26 -0.13
CA TYR A 15 -17.32 -7.33 -1.39
C TYR A 15 -17.00 -8.79 -1.71
N SER A 16 -17.61 -9.32 -2.77
CA SER A 16 -17.41 -10.72 -3.19
C SER A 16 -16.09 -10.95 -3.95
N VAL A 17 -15.52 -9.91 -4.55
CA VAL A 17 -14.27 -9.93 -5.32
C VAL A 17 -13.54 -8.60 -5.15
N ALA A 18 -12.21 -8.62 -5.19
CA ALA A 18 -11.38 -7.42 -5.16
C ALA A 18 -10.33 -7.43 -6.27
N VAL A 19 -10.19 -6.30 -6.98
CA VAL A 19 -9.18 -6.11 -8.02
C VAL A 19 -8.45 -4.77 -7.81
N PRO A 20 -7.53 -4.66 -6.83
CA PRO A 20 -6.71 -3.47 -6.69
C PRO A 20 -5.74 -3.32 -7.88
N VAL A 21 -5.80 -2.15 -8.54
CA VAL A 21 -4.91 -1.76 -9.65
C VAL A 21 -4.02 -0.61 -9.21
N ASN A 22 -2.69 -0.81 -9.23
CA ASN A 22 -1.68 0.17 -8.79
C ASN A 22 -1.97 0.75 -7.40
N ALA A 23 -2.43 -0.11 -6.48
CA ALA A 23 -2.96 0.31 -5.18
C ALA A 23 -2.39 -0.50 -4.00
N VAL A 24 -1.74 -1.64 -4.25
CA VAL A 24 -1.14 -2.46 -3.20
C VAL A 24 0.30 -1.98 -2.97
N GLN A 25 0.59 -1.48 -1.78
CA GLN A 25 1.93 -1.00 -1.39
C GLN A 25 2.18 -1.27 0.09
N SER A 26 3.44 -1.48 0.49
CA SER A 26 3.81 -1.56 1.91
C SER A 26 4.36 -0.23 2.40
N PHE A 27 3.61 0.43 3.28
CA PHE A 27 3.97 1.73 3.86
C PHE A 27 5.12 1.61 4.85
N ARG A 28 5.10 0.59 5.71
CA ARG A 28 6.19 0.39 6.67
C ARG A 28 7.50 0.11 5.95
N TRP A 29 7.48 -0.77 4.95
CA TRP A 29 8.68 -1.06 4.16
C TRP A 29 9.19 0.19 3.44
N ALA A 30 8.31 0.98 2.81
CA ALA A 30 8.71 2.23 2.16
C ALA A 30 9.43 3.17 3.13
N ILE A 31 8.86 3.38 4.32
CA ILE A 31 9.41 4.18 5.42
C ILE A 31 10.72 3.61 5.97
N ASP A 32 10.89 2.30 6.01
CA ASP A 32 12.11 1.70 6.56
C ASP A 32 13.29 1.70 5.58
N ASN A 33 13.03 1.90 4.29
CA ASN A 33 14.02 1.77 3.22
C ASN A 33 14.26 3.06 2.42
N ASP A 34 13.79 4.22 2.89
CA ASP A 34 13.94 5.49 2.16
C ASP A 34 13.31 5.42 0.75
N GLN A 35 12.11 4.83 0.65
CA GLN A 35 11.37 4.63 -0.61
C GLN A 35 9.94 5.20 -0.52
N TRP A 36 9.79 6.39 0.08
CA TRP A 36 8.50 7.05 0.34
C TRP A 36 8.20 8.26 -0.57
N GLU A 37 9.06 8.54 -1.54
CA GLU A 37 9.01 9.73 -2.38
C GLU A 37 7.70 9.82 -3.16
N ALA A 38 7.25 8.71 -3.74
CA ALA A 38 5.99 8.67 -4.48
C ALA A 38 4.77 9.03 -3.60
N GLN A 39 4.79 8.62 -2.33
CA GLN A 39 3.74 8.96 -1.35
C GLN A 39 3.81 10.44 -0.99
N VAL A 40 5.02 10.94 -0.72
CA VAL A 40 5.28 12.36 -0.42
C VAL A 40 4.84 13.25 -1.57
N ASP A 41 5.28 12.97 -2.79
CA ASP A 41 4.97 13.76 -3.98
C ASP A 41 3.46 13.81 -4.27
N SER A 42 2.73 12.74 -3.94
CA SER A 42 1.26 12.71 -4.10
C SER A 42 0.51 13.69 -3.19
N MET A 43 1.14 14.17 -2.10
CA MET A 43 0.55 15.12 -1.13
C MET A 43 1.59 16.12 -0.63
N LYS A 44 2.52 16.52 -1.50
CA LYS A 44 3.73 17.28 -1.13
C LYS A 44 3.47 18.51 -0.24
N PRO A 45 2.43 19.32 -0.48
CA PRO A 45 2.14 20.47 0.38
C PRO A 45 1.95 20.10 1.86
N VAL A 46 1.37 18.93 2.16
CA VAL A 46 1.15 18.46 3.54
C VAL A 46 2.48 18.17 4.23
N PHE A 47 3.40 17.51 3.52
CA PHE A 47 4.71 17.15 4.07
C PHE A 47 5.62 18.37 4.22
N GLU A 48 5.56 19.36 3.32
CA GLU A 48 6.31 20.61 3.47
C GLU A 48 5.87 21.42 4.68
N VAL A 49 4.56 21.56 4.91
CA VAL A 49 4.05 22.24 6.12
C VAL A 49 4.48 21.49 7.38
N ALA A 50 4.31 20.16 7.40
CA ALA A 50 4.71 19.36 8.55
C ALA A 50 6.20 19.46 8.86
N ARG A 51 7.06 19.49 7.84
CA ARG A 51 8.50 19.68 7.99
C ARG A 51 8.82 21.02 8.67
N ILE A 52 8.17 22.11 8.21
CA ILE A 52 8.35 23.45 8.79
C ILE A 52 7.89 23.48 10.25
N ASP A 53 6.71 22.93 10.54
CA ASP A 53 6.15 22.86 11.90
C ASP A 53 7.03 22.04 12.86
N LEU A 54 7.76 21.05 12.32
CA LEU A 54 8.72 20.23 13.06
C LEU A 54 10.12 20.85 13.13
N GLY A 55 10.35 22.03 12.55
CA GLY A 55 11.64 22.73 12.55
C GLY A 55 12.74 22.00 11.77
N LYS A 56 12.38 21.27 10.71
CA LYS A 56 13.33 20.49 9.90
C LYS A 56 13.66 21.17 8.58
N GLU A 57 14.87 20.94 8.07
CA GLU A 57 15.33 21.49 6.79
C GLU A 57 14.89 20.66 5.57
N ALA A 58 14.68 19.34 5.75
CA ALA A 58 14.23 18.43 4.70
C ALA A 58 13.12 17.48 5.18
N ILE A 59 12.34 16.94 4.25
CA ILE A 59 11.36 15.88 4.55
C ILE A 59 12.16 14.59 4.77
N ASP A 60 12.23 14.15 6.02
CA ASP A 60 12.91 12.91 6.39
C ASP A 60 11.91 11.87 6.92
N LYS A 61 12.43 10.68 7.27
CA LYS A 61 11.65 9.55 7.79
C LYS A 61 10.67 9.95 8.90
N GLU A 62 11.11 10.77 9.85
CA GLU A 62 10.27 11.19 10.98
C GLU A 62 9.14 12.13 10.53
N VAL A 63 9.40 13.05 9.58
CA VAL A 63 8.33 13.88 8.99
C VAL A 63 7.30 12.97 8.33
N VAL A 64 7.75 11.98 7.57
CA VAL A 64 6.85 11.05 6.87
C VAL A 64 6.02 10.25 7.85
N GLU A 65 6.65 9.65 8.85
CA GLU A 65 5.95 8.89 9.88
C GLU A 65 4.92 9.74 10.64
N LYS A 66 5.29 10.97 11.04
CA LYS A 66 4.36 11.86 11.76
C LYS A 66 3.17 12.26 10.90
N VAL A 67 3.40 12.59 9.63
CA VAL A 67 2.31 12.93 8.71
C VAL A 67 1.39 11.73 8.51
N LEU A 68 1.94 10.56 8.20
CA LEU A 68 1.13 9.35 7.98
C LEU A 68 0.35 8.95 9.23
N ASN A 69 0.99 8.97 10.41
CA ASN A 69 0.30 8.71 11.68
C ASN A 69 -0.79 9.74 12.00
N ARG A 70 -0.66 10.99 11.52
CA ARG A 70 -1.64 12.04 11.75
C ARG A 70 -2.87 11.92 10.84
N ILE A 71 -2.66 11.58 9.56
CA ILE A 71 -3.72 11.55 8.54
C ILE A 71 -4.38 10.18 8.40
N ALA A 72 -3.64 9.11 8.67
CA ALA A 72 -4.10 7.72 8.58
C ALA A 72 -3.41 6.88 9.67
N PRO A 73 -3.83 7.01 10.94
CA PRO A 73 -3.28 6.23 12.04
C PRO A 73 -3.31 4.72 11.74
N GLY A 74 -2.21 4.03 12.01
CA GLY A 74 -2.08 2.59 11.78
C GLY A 74 -1.73 2.17 10.36
N LEU A 75 -1.67 3.11 9.41
CA LEU A 75 -1.42 2.82 7.98
C LEU A 75 -0.09 2.10 7.72
N ALA A 76 0.96 2.52 8.42
CA ALA A 76 2.29 1.88 8.36
C ALA A 76 2.48 0.86 9.50
N SER A 77 1.41 0.27 10.01
CA SER A 77 1.45 -0.81 11.01
C SER A 77 0.32 -1.82 10.75
N GLU A 78 -0.72 -1.85 11.58
CA GLU A 78 -1.79 -2.85 11.55
C GLU A 78 -2.64 -2.81 10.27
N PHE A 79 -2.70 -1.66 9.60
CA PHE A 79 -3.44 -1.47 8.36
C PHE A 79 -2.59 -1.60 7.09
N ASP A 80 -1.30 -1.92 7.23
CA ASP A 80 -0.40 -2.05 6.08
C ASP A 80 -0.72 -3.32 5.26
N SER A 81 -0.24 -3.33 4.00
CA SER A 81 -0.47 -4.41 3.04
C SER A 81 -0.23 -5.81 3.58
N PRO A 82 0.87 -6.09 4.31
CA PRO A 82 1.21 -7.47 4.66
C PRO A 82 0.29 -8.04 5.73
N TYR A 83 -0.55 -7.20 6.34
CA TYR A 83 -1.47 -7.59 7.41
C TYR A 83 -2.93 -7.62 6.93
N THR A 84 -3.32 -6.74 6.00
CA THR A 84 -4.72 -6.58 5.59
C THR A 84 -5.08 -7.35 4.31
N VAL A 85 -4.16 -7.44 3.33
CA VAL A 85 -4.43 -8.15 2.06
C VAL A 85 -4.70 -9.64 2.26
N PRO A 86 -3.92 -10.38 3.08
CA PRO A 86 -4.18 -11.80 3.30
C PRO A 86 -5.57 -12.07 3.89
N LEU A 87 -6.15 -11.12 4.62
CA LEU A 87 -7.47 -11.23 5.24
C LEU A 87 -8.63 -11.13 4.23
N ILE A 88 -8.34 -10.86 2.96
CA ILE A 88 -9.35 -10.93 1.89
C ILE A 88 -9.71 -12.40 1.59
N ALA A 89 -8.81 -13.34 1.88
CA ALA A 89 -9.06 -14.76 1.74
C ALA A 89 -10.36 -15.20 2.46
N PRO A 90 -11.12 -16.15 1.90
CA PRO A 90 -10.88 -16.87 0.64
C PRO A 90 -11.55 -16.18 -0.58
N ARG A 91 -11.89 -14.89 -0.50
CA ARG A 91 -12.63 -14.20 -1.57
C ARG A 91 -11.71 -13.94 -2.78
N PRO A 92 -12.19 -14.13 -4.03
CA PRO A 92 -11.40 -13.88 -5.22
C PRO A 92 -10.66 -12.53 -5.20
N LEU A 93 -9.35 -12.59 -5.46
CA LEU A 93 -8.46 -11.44 -5.41
C LEU A 93 -7.50 -11.45 -6.61
N LEU A 94 -7.52 -10.38 -7.39
CA LEU A 94 -6.56 -10.13 -8.45
C LEU A 94 -5.79 -8.84 -8.15
N ILE A 95 -4.49 -8.94 -7.89
CA ILE A 95 -3.62 -7.78 -7.72
C ILE A 95 -2.99 -7.44 -9.06
N ILE A 96 -3.13 -6.19 -9.51
CA ILE A 96 -2.45 -5.66 -10.69
C ILE A 96 -1.60 -4.48 -10.24
N ASN A 97 -0.28 -4.58 -10.36
CA ASN A 97 0.66 -3.54 -9.97
C ASN A 97 1.70 -3.29 -11.06
N GLY A 98 2.23 -2.08 -11.14
CA GLY A 98 3.34 -1.74 -12.04
C GLY A 98 4.65 -2.39 -11.61
N GLU A 99 5.31 -1.79 -10.62
CA GLU A 99 6.59 -2.31 -10.13
C GLU A 99 6.44 -3.12 -8.84
N MET A 100 7.33 -4.09 -8.67
CA MET A 100 7.42 -4.92 -7.48
C MET A 100 8.65 -4.52 -6.66
N ASN A 101 8.43 -4.25 -5.38
CA ASN A 101 9.48 -4.07 -4.37
C ASN A 101 9.36 -5.15 -3.30
N GLU A 102 10.36 -5.25 -2.42
CA GLU A 102 10.39 -6.28 -1.37
C GLU A 102 9.17 -6.21 -0.44
N GLY A 103 8.65 -5.03 -0.14
CA GLY A 103 7.43 -4.86 0.66
C GLY A 103 6.18 -5.48 0.01
N ILE A 104 6.04 -5.32 -1.31
CA ILE A 104 4.98 -5.98 -2.09
C ILE A 104 5.22 -7.49 -2.16
N VAL A 105 6.47 -7.95 -2.32
CA VAL A 105 6.80 -9.39 -2.31
C VAL A 105 6.35 -10.04 -1.00
N VAL A 106 6.66 -9.46 0.16
CA VAL A 106 6.22 -9.97 1.46
C VAL A 106 4.69 -10.05 1.56
N THR A 107 4.00 -9.05 1.02
CA THR A 107 2.52 -9.03 0.96
C THR A 107 1.99 -10.19 0.12
N ILE A 108 2.55 -10.41 -1.07
CA ILE A 108 2.14 -11.47 -1.97
C ILE A 108 2.37 -12.83 -1.31
N LEU A 109 3.54 -13.08 -0.73
CA LEU A 109 3.85 -14.37 -0.07
C LEU A 109 2.88 -14.69 1.07
N LYS A 110 2.57 -13.71 1.94
CA LYS A 110 1.57 -13.89 3.00
C LYS A 110 0.17 -14.13 2.45
N THR A 111 -0.17 -13.46 1.34
CA THR A 111 -1.46 -13.64 0.67
C THR A 111 -1.56 -15.02 0.03
N GLN A 112 -0.51 -15.49 -0.65
CA GLN A 112 -0.46 -16.85 -1.19
C GLN A 112 -0.69 -17.90 -0.10
N LYS A 113 -0.03 -17.72 1.05
CA LYS A 113 -0.23 -18.57 2.22
C LYS A 113 -1.68 -18.58 2.71
N ALA A 114 -2.33 -17.42 2.79
CA ALA A 114 -3.73 -17.32 3.20
C ALA A 114 -4.72 -17.95 2.19
N PHE A 115 -4.31 -18.06 0.93
CA PHE A 115 -5.07 -18.68 -0.16
C PHE A 115 -4.61 -20.12 -0.47
N GLU A 116 -3.84 -20.79 0.39
CA GLU A 116 -3.32 -22.14 0.15
C GLU A 116 -4.43 -23.14 -0.26
N ASP A 117 -5.63 -23.03 0.33
CA ASP A 117 -6.79 -23.87 0.03
C ASP A 117 -7.75 -23.26 -1.00
N ALA A 118 -7.41 -22.12 -1.62
CA ALA A 118 -8.29 -21.34 -2.49
C ALA A 118 -7.63 -21.01 -3.84
N GLN A 119 -8.22 -21.48 -4.94
CA GLN A 119 -7.70 -21.28 -6.30
C GLN A 119 -8.04 -19.91 -6.92
N CYS A 120 -8.35 -18.90 -6.11
CA CYS A 120 -8.93 -17.62 -6.57
C CYS A 120 -8.04 -16.39 -6.30
N PHE A 121 -6.73 -16.60 -6.11
CA PHE A 121 -5.74 -15.53 -6.00
C PHE A 121 -4.81 -15.47 -7.22
N LYS A 122 -4.64 -14.27 -7.79
CA LYS A 122 -3.72 -14.02 -8.90
C LYS A 122 -3.01 -12.66 -8.74
N VAL A 123 -1.78 -12.58 -9.22
CA VAL A 123 -1.00 -11.34 -9.30
C VAL A 123 -0.54 -11.14 -10.74
N ILE A 124 -0.64 -9.90 -11.23
CA ILE A 124 -0.08 -9.44 -12.49
C ILE A 124 0.83 -8.25 -12.17
N ILE A 125 2.09 -8.35 -12.59
CA ILE A 125 3.08 -7.27 -12.49
C ILE A 125 3.38 -6.81 -13.90
N GLU A 126 3.21 -5.52 -14.16
CA GLU A 126 3.44 -4.91 -15.46
C GLU A 126 4.63 -3.93 -15.35
N PRO A 127 5.85 -4.34 -15.73
CA PRO A 127 7.04 -3.52 -15.55
C PRO A 127 6.98 -2.24 -16.40
N GLY A 128 7.52 -1.14 -15.87
CA GLY A 128 7.70 0.11 -16.62
C GLY A 128 6.42 0.92 -16.84
N ILE A 129 5.26 0.45 -16.35
CA ILE A 129 4.09 1.31 -16.16
C ILE A 129 4.06 1.79 -14.71
N GLY A 130 4.12 3.10 -14.53
CA GLY A 130 4.00 3.72 -13.21
C GLY A 130 2.57 3.64 -12.67
N HIS A 131 2.02 4.76 -12.21
CA HIS A 131 0.62 4.83 -11.76
C HIS A 131 -0.40 4.99 -12.91
N GLU A 132 -0.01 4.62 -14.14
CA GLU A 132 -0.83 4.73 -15.34
C GLU A 132 -1.80 3.55 -15.44
N VAL A 133 -3.05 3.85 -15.81
CA VAL A 133 -4.03 2.87 -16.27
C VAL A 133 -4.22 3.21 -17.73
N THR A 134 -3.62 2.43 -18.61
CA THR A 134 -3.72 2.64 -20.05
C THR A 134 -5.13 2.24 -20.53
N SER A 135 -5.71 3.08 -21.40
CA SER A 135 -6.96 2.84 -22.11
C SER A 135 -6.73 2.19 -23.46
#